data_AF-A0A6S7EW81-F1
#
_entry.id   AF-A0A6S7EW81-F1
#
_cell.length_a   1.000
_cell.length_b   1.000
_cell.length_c   1.000
_cell.angle_alpha   90.00
_cell.angle_beta   90.00
_cell.angle_gamma   90.00
#
_symmetry.space_group_name_H-M   'P 1'
#
loop_
_entity.id
_entity.type
_entity.pdbx_description
1 polymer ?
#
loop_
_entity_poly.entity_id
_entity_poly.type
_entity_poly.pdbx_seq_one_letter_code
_entity_poly.pdbx_strand_id
1 'polypeptide(L)'
;MTKDESEQLEELLMTWYHWARAHREHLGYSRVAPGFQGVSDLDGYGDDDETDAKLNRYLAEQVDVCLGSLPVELRASVGIHAGNRAAGACVFSNPRFTPEQQHQRYQEAKARLLPLLRRRDMIKVAA
;
A
#
# COMPACT_ATOMS: atom_id res chain seq x y z
N MET A 1 -7.14 -5.50 -17.48
CA MET A 1 -6.33 -6.03 -16.38
C MET A 1 -6.44 -7.54 -16.44
N THR A 2 -5.33 -8.26 -16.49
CA THR A 2 -5.37 -9.73 -16.43
C THR A 2 -5.70 -10.15 -15.00
N LYS A 3 -6.16 -11.40 -14.81
CA LYS A 3 -6.47 -11.92 -13.47
C LYS A 3 -5.23 -11.91 -12.58
N ASP A 4 -4.09 -12.29 -13.15
CA ASP A 4 -2.78 -12.33 -12.49
C ASP A 4 -2.32 -10.93 -12.04
N GLU A 5 -2.43 -9.92 -12.91
CA GLU A 5 -2.11 -8.54 -12.56
C GLU A 5 -3.01 -7.98 -11.45
N SER A 6 -4.28 -8.37 -11.45
CA SER A 6 -5.19 -7.98 -10.38
C SER A 6 -4.77 -8.58 -9.05
N GLU A 7 -4.28 -9.82 -9.04
CA GLU A 7 -3.88 -10.51 -7.83
C GLU A 7 -2.59 -9.93 -7.26
N GLN A 8 -1.58 -9.71 -8.10
CA GLN A 8 -0.34 -9.02 -7.72
C GLN A 8 -0.63 -7.61 -7.15
N LEU A 9 -1.52 -6.85 -7.80
CA LEU A 9 -1.89 -5.51 -7.32
C LEU A 9 -2.60 -5.58 -5.96
N GLU A 10 -3.46 -6.56 -5.74
CA GLU A 10 -4.15 -6.74 -4.46
C GLU A 10 -3.19 -7.10 -3.34
N GLU A 11 -2.21 -7.97 -3.60
CA GLU A 11 -1.16 -8.31 -2.65
C GLU A 11 -0.36 -7.06 -2.25
N LEU A 12 0.09 -6.27 -3.23
CA LEU A 12 0.79 -5.00 -2.99
C LEU A 12 -0.05 -4.01 -2.17
N LEU A 13 -1.35 -3.90 -2.46
CA LEU A 13 -2.26 -3.04 -1.69
C LEU A 13 -2.42 -3.52 -0.24
N MET A 14 -2.42 -4.83 -0.01
CA MET A 14 -2.48 -5.37 1.35
C MET A 14 -1.18 -5.13 2.11
N THR A 15 -0.01 -5.32 1.47
CA THR A 15 1.30 -4.98 2.06
C THR A 15 1.36 -3.51 2.44
N TRP A 16 0.94 -2.61 1.53
CA TRP A 16 0.82 -1.19 1.83
C TRP A 16 -0.14 -0.91 2.98
N TYR A 17 -1.32 -1.54 3.01
CA TYR A 17 -2.31 -1.29 4.04
C TYR A 17 -1.82 -1.70 5.44
N HIS A 18 -1.17 -2.87 5.55
CA HIS A 18 -0.56 -3.32 6.79
C HIS A 18 0.55 -2.39 7.25
N TRP A 19 1.43 -2.00 6.32
CA TRP A 19 2.49 -1.03 6.60
C TRP A 19 1.93 0.32 7.04
N ALA A 20 1.00 0.92 6.28
CA ALA A 20 0.41 2.23 6.57
C ALA A 20 -0.35 2.26 7.91
N ARG A 21 -1.01 1.15 8.27
CA ARG A 21 -1.69 1.03 9.57
C ARG A 21 -0.70 0.87 10.73
N ALA A 22 0.41 0.17 10.51
CA ALA A 22 1.48 0.02 11.50
C ALA A 22 2.37 1.26 11.60
N HIS A 23 2.45 2.04 10.52
CA HIS A 23 3.25 3.26 10.42
C HIS A 23 2.69 4.33 11.34
N ARG A 24 3.23 4.39 12.55
CA ARG A 24 3.06 5.54 13.45
C ARG A 24 4.18 6.52 13.17
N GLU A 25 3.85 7.65 12.56
CA GLU A 25 4.75 8.79 12.59
C GLU A 25 5.09 9.08 14.06
N HIS A 26 6.38 9.17 14.38
CA HIS A 26 6.80 9.62 15.71
C HIS A 26 6.39 11.10 15.85
N LEU A 27 5.23 11.34 16.48
CA LEU A 27 4.69 12.69 16.74
C LEU A 27 5.49 13.47 17.81
N GLY A 28 6.70 13.02 18.15
CA GLY A 28 7.58 13.64 19.15
C GLY A 28 9.00 13.78 18.64
N TYR A 29 9.89 14.31 19.47
CA TYR A 29 11.30 14.44 19.11
C TYR A 29 11.93 13.05 18.96
N SER A 30 12.48 12.78 17.77
CA SER A 30 13.25 11.55 17.56
C SER A 30 14.44 11.53 18.51
N ARG A 31 14.69 10.37 19.13
CA ARG A 31 15.88 10.13 19.97
C ARG A 31 17.17 10.07 19.15
N VAL A 32 17.04 10.06 17.82
CA VAL A 32 18.14 9.89 16.86
C VAL A 32 18.29 11.17 16.06
N ALA A 33 19.54 11.59 15.84
CA ALA A 33 19.84 12.74 15.00
C ALA A 33 19.30 12.52 13.57
N PRO A 34 18.84 13.57 12.86
CA PRO A 34 18.21 13.44 11.55
C PRO A 34 19.02 12.65 10.51
N GLY A 35 20.35 12.76 10.53
CA GLY A 35 21.25 12.05 9.61
C GLY A 35 21.45 10.56 9.91
N PHE A 36 20.94 10.05 11.03
CA PHE A 36 21.08 8.66 11.46
C PHE A 36 19.73 7.94 11.58
N GLN A 37 18.64 8.57 11.10
CA GLN A 37 17.33 7.94 11.11
C GLN A 37 17.32 6.71 10.19
N GLY A 38 17.03 5.54 10.77
CA GLY A 38 17.00 4.27 10.05
C GLY A 38 18.34 3.52 10.00
N VAL A 39 19.41 4.06 10.60
CA VAL A 39 20.67 3.33 10.81
C VAL A 39 20.48 2.40 12.00
N SER A 40 20.71 1.10 11.81
CA SER A 40 20.66 0.09 12.87
C SER A 40 22.01 -0.62 12.97
N ASP A 41 22.49 -0.83 14.20
CA ASP A 41 23.69 -1.64 14.46
C ASP A 41 23.51 -3.10 14.01
N LEU A 42 22.26 -3.52 13.76
CA LEU A 42 21.88 -4.83 13.26
C LEU A 42 21.96 -4.95 11.72
N ASP A 43 22.25 -3.87 10.98
CA ASP A 43 22.31 -3.93 9.50
C ASP A 43 23.37 -4.90 8.96
N GLY A 44 24.35 -5.30 9.78
CA GLY A 44 25.33 -6.35 9.44
C GLY A 44 25.00 -7.77 9.94
N TYR A 45 23.95 -7.92 10.76
CA TYR A 45 23.55 -9.18 11.42
C TYR A 45 22.07 -9.53 11.24
N GLY A 46 21.34 -8.77 10.41
CA GLY A 46 19.91 -8.93 10.20
C GLY A 46 19.57 -10.34 9.72
N ASP A 47 18.49 -10.89 10.28
CA ASP A 47 17.91 -12.15 9.81
C ASP A 47 17.07 -11.93 8.53
N ASP A 48 16.60 -13.03 7.96
CA ASP A 48 15.75 -12.99 6.76
C ASP A 48 14.46 -12.18 7.02
N ASP A 49 13.92 -12.22 8.25
CA ASP A 49 12.71 -11.49 8.65
C ASP A 49 12.92 -9.96 8.63
N GLU A 50 14.07 -9.47 9.10
CA GLU A 50 14.43 -8.04 9.03
C GLU A 50 14.59 -7.57 7.58
N THR A 51 15.13 -8.44 6.72
CA THR A 51 15.30 -8.15 5.29
C THR A 51 13.93 -8.05 4.60
N ASP A 52 13.03 -8.99 4.87
CA ASP A 52 11.67 -8.98 4.36
C ASP A 52 10.87 -7.76 4.86
N ALA A 53 11.05 -7.37 6.12
CA ALA A 53 10.44 -6.16 6.66
C ALA A 53 10.91 -4.89 5.93
N LYS A 54 12.21 -4.79 5.61
CA LYS A 54 12.78 -3.67 4.83
C LYS A 54 12.23 -3.65 3.40
N LEU A 55 12.14 -4.81 2.75
CA LEU A 55 11.58 -4.94 1.40
C LEU A 55 10.09 -4.55 1.39
N ASN A 56 9.30 -5.05 2.33
CA ASN A 56 7.89 -4.72 2.47
C ASN A 56 7.68 -3.23 2.72
N ARG A 57 8.53 -2.61 3.55
CA ARG A 57 8.52 -1.15 3.76
C ARG A 57 8.79 -0.41 2.46
N TYR A 58 9.82 -0.78 1.72
CA TYR A 58 10.15 -0.13 0.45
C TYR A 58 9.01 -0.26 -0.56
N LEU A 59 8.43 -1.45 -0.70
CA LEU A 59 7.27 -1.69 -1.57
C LEU A 59 6.07 -0.82 -1.16
N ALA A 60 5.76 -0.78 0.13
CA ALA A 60 4.67 0.03 0.66
C ALA A 60 4.87 1.53 0.41
N GLU A 61 6.08 2.05 0.60
CA GLU A 61 6.42 3.45 0.29
C GLU A 61 6.19 3.78 -1.19
N GLN A 62 6.60 2.89 -2.11
CA GLN A 62 6.35 3.08 -3.55
C GLN A 62 4.86 3.06 -3.89
N VAL A 63 4.09 2.16 -3.28
CA VAL A 63 2.63 2.11 -3.44
C VAL A 63 1.98 3.38 -2.88
N ASP A 64 2.45 3.90 -1.74
CA ASP A 64 1.91 5.13 -1.14
C ASP A 64 2.10 6.34 -2.06
N VAL A 65 3.27 6.48 -2.70
CA VAL A 65 3.52 7.52 -3.70
C VAL A 65 2.56 7.37 -4.89
N CYS A 66 2.29 6.15 -5.36
CA CYS A 66 1.31 5.91 -6.43
C CYS A 66 -0.09 6.32 -5.99
N LEU A 67 -0.51 5.97 -4.78
CA LEU A 67 -1.81 6.33 -4.22
C LEU A 67 -1.96 7.84 -4.01
N GLY A 68 -0.88 8.54 -3.66
CA GLY A 68 -0.83 10.00 -3.55
C GLY A 68 -1.11 10.73 -4.87
N SER A 69 -0.87 10.08 -6.01
CA SER A 69 -1.19 10.64 -7.33
C SER A 69 -2.66 10.49 -7.74
N LEU A 70 -3.43 9.68 -7.02
CA LEU A 70 -4.85 9.49 -7.30
C LEU A 70 -5.70 10.62 -6.70
N PRO A 71 -6.84 10.95 -7.32
CA PRO A 71 -7.88 11.76 -6.68
C PRO A 71 -8.28 11.18 -5.31
N VAL A 72 -8.59 12.06 -4.37
CA VAL A 72 -8.92 11.71 -2.98
C VAL A 72 -10.05 10.66 -2.90
N GLU A 73 -11.06 10.76 -3.76
CA GLU A 73 -12.17 9.80 -3.80
C GLU A 73 -11.71 8.38 -4.17
N LEU A 74 -10.83 8.26 -5.16
CA LEU A 74 -10.28 6.98 -5.59
C LEU A 74 -9.35 6.40 -4.52
N ARG A 75 -8.51 7.25 -3.90
CA ARG A 75 -7.66 6.83 -2.76
C ARG A 75 -8.49 6.32 -1.59
N ALA A 76 -9.57 7.01 -1.23
CA ALA A 76 -10.50 6.58 -0.19
C ALA A 76 -11.14 5.23 -0.53
N SER A 77 -11.47 5.00 -1.81
CA SER A 77 -12.03 3.72 -2.24
C SER A 77 -11.09 2.53 -2.06
N VAL A 78 -9.80 2.74 -2.32
CA VAL A 78 -8.76 1.73 -2.08
C VAL A 78 -8.62 1.45 -0.59
N GLY A 79 -8.58 2.48 0.26
CA GLY A 79 -8.48 2.32 1.71
C GLY A 79 -9.66 1.56 2.31
N ILE A 80 -10.88 1.85 1.88
CA ILE A 80 -12.09 1.14 2.33
C ILE A 80 -12.04 -0.33 1.92
N HIS A 81 -11.65 -0.62 0.68
CA HIS A 81 -11.53 -1.99 0.20
C HIS A 81 -10.47 -2.77 0.97
N ALA A 82 -9.26 -2.22 1.10
CA ALA A 82 -8.16 -2.85 1.83
C ALA A 82 -8.50 -3.08 3.30
N GLY A 83 -9.17 -2.11 3.94
CA GLY A 83 -9.62 -2.24 5.33
C GLY A 83 -10.65 -3.34 5.53
N ASN A 84 -11.63 -3.46 4.63
CA ASN A 84 -12.62 -4.53 4.69
C ASN A 84 -11.99 -5.89 4.43
N ARG A 85 -11.06 -5.98 3.48
CA ARG A 85 -10.32 -7.20 3.19
C ARG A 85 -9.47 -7.64 4.38
N ALA A 86 -8.76 -6.71 5.02
CA ALA A 86 -7.99 -7.00 6.24
C ALA A 86 -8.87 -7.41 7.43
N ALA A 87 -10.08 -6.87 7.54
CA ALA A 87 -11.03 -7.24 8.58
C ALA A 87 -11.75 -8.57 8.30
N GLY A 88 -11.73 -9.07 7.05
CA GLY A 88 -12.55 -10.20 6.62
C GLY A 88 -14.06 -9.92 6.62
N ALA A 89 -14.45 -8.64 6.74
CA ALA A 89 -15.84 -8.22 6.89
C ALA A 89 -16.05 -6.81 6.31
N CYS A 90 -17.29 -6.50 5.91
CA CYS A 90 -17.67 -5.18 5.38
C CYS A 90 -17.90 -4.16 6.52
N VAL A 91 -16.82 -3.72 7.17
CA VAL A 91 -16.86 -2.81 8.32
C VAL A 91 -16.86 -1.34 7.88
N PHE A 92 -16.07 -1.02 6.86
CA PHE A 92 -15.91 0.32 6.32
C PHE A 92 -16.82 0.52 5.12
N SER A 93 -17.51 1.66 5.09
CA SER A 93 -18.36 2.08 3.97
C SER A 93 -18.25 3.58 3.77
N ASN A 94 -18.55 4.03 2.55
CA ASN A 94 -18.67 5.45 2.26
C ASN A 94 -20.16 5.81 2.16
N PRO A 95 -20.71 6.63 3.08
CA PRO A 95 -22.13 6.97 3.07
C PRO A 95 -22.55 7.83 1.87
N ARG A 96 -21.59 8.41 1.12
CA ARG A 96 -21.87 9.25 -0.05
C ARG A 96 -22.12 8.47 -1.34
N PHE A 97 -21.73 7.19 -1.37
CA PHE A 97 -21.83 6.34 -2.55
C PHE A 97 -22.55 5.05 -2.19
N THR A 98 -23.29 4.49 -3.15
CA THR A 98 -23.82 3.13 -2.99
C THR A 98 -22.67 2.11 -3.04
N PRO A 99 -22.85 0.88 -2.52
CA PRO A 99 -21.84 -0.17 -2.61
C PRO A 99 -21.38 -0.44 -4.04
N GLU A 100 -22.27 -0.37 -5.01
CA GLU A 100 -21.99 -0.59 -6.44
C GLU A 100 -21.13 0.54 -7.00
N GLN A 101 -21.46 1.78 -6.67
CA GLN A 101 -20.67 2.96 -7.05
C GLN A 101 -19.28 2.91 -6.42
N GLN A 102 -19.20 2.52 -5.15
CA GLN A 102 -17.93 2.33 -4.44
C GLN A 102 -17.05 1.28 -5.13
N HIS A 103 -17.64 0.15 -5.55
CA HIS A 103 -16.92 -0.87 -6.30
C HIS A 103 -16.46 -0.36 -7.67
N GLN A 104 -17.29 0.39 -8.39
CA GLN A 104 -16.91 1.00 -9.66
C GLN A 104 -15.72 1.95 -9.51
N ARG A 105 -15.72 2.79 -8.47
CA ARG A 105 -14.59 3.68 -8.14
C ARG A 105 -13.33 2.89 -7.78
N TYR A 106 -13.47 1.78 -7.07
CA TYR A 106 -12.33 0.92 -6.77
C TYR A 106 -11.72 0.31 -8.04
N GLN A 107 -12.56 -0.16 -8.99
CA GLN A 107 -12.07 -0.66 -10.28
C GLN A 107 -11.40 0.46 -11.11
N GLU A 108 -11.94 1.68 -11.07
CA GLU A 108 -11.33 2.85 -11.68
C GLU A 108 -9.95 3.14 -11.06
N ALA A 109 -9.83 3.06 -9.73
CA ALA A 109 -8.58 3.24 -9.02
C ALA A 109 -7.53 2.20 -9.43
N LYS A 110 -7.90 0.91 -9.52
CA LYS A 110 -7.03 -0.15 -10.03
C LYS A 110 -6.52 0.14 -11.43
N ALA A 111 -7.41 0.54 -12.34
CA ALA A 111 -7.06 0.84 -13.73
C ALA A 111 -6.04 1.98 -13.83
N ARG A 112 -6.10 2.96 -12.92
CA ARG A 112 -5.14 4.08 -12.85
C ARG A 112 -3.83 3.72 -12.16
N LEU A 113 -3.86 2.85 -11.15
CA LEU A 113 -2.66 2.39 -10.44
C LEU A 113 -1.80 1.46 -11.29
N LEU A 114 -2.42 0.58 -12.07
CA LEU A 114 -1.72 -0.42 -12.87
C LEU A 114 -0.58 0.15 -13.73
N PRO A 115 -0.77 1.19 -14.57
CA PRO A 115 0.32 1.75 -15.36
C PRO A 115 1.41 2.41 -14.50
N LEU A 116 1.08 2.96 -13.32
CA LEU A 116 2.06 3.58 -12.42
C LEU A 116 2.95 2.56 -11.74
N LEU A 117 2.39 1.41 -11.36
CA LEU A 117 3.10 0.30 -10.74
C LEU A 117 3.95 -0.46 -11.76
N ARG A 118 3.45 -0.62 -13.01
CA ARG A 118 4.24 -1.19 -14.11
C ARG A 118 5.49 -0.36 -14.43
N ARG A 119 5.38 0.98 -14.46
CA ARG A 119 6.53 1.87 -14.71
C ARG A 119 7.61 1.81 -13.63
N ARG A 120 7.27 1.28 -12.45
CA ARG A 120 8.16 1.08 -11.31
C ARG A 120 8.61 -0.38 -11.17
N ASP A 121 8.34 -1.22 -12.17
CA ASP A 121 8.64 -2.66 -12.20
C ASP A 121 8.07 -3.46 -11.00
N MET A 122 6.98 -2.96 -10.39
CA MET A 122 6.35 -3.60 -9.23
C MET A 122 5.36 -4.70 -9.61
N ILE A 123 4.90 -4.72 -10.86
CA ILE A 123 3.97 -5.73 -11.39
C ILE A 123 4.65 -6.40 -12.58
N LYS A 124 4.79 -7.72 -12.51
CA LYS A 124 5.32 -8.51 -13.62
C LYS A 124 4.22 -8.69 -14.65
N VAL A 125 4.42 -8.17 -15.86
CA VAL A 125 3.54 -8.49 -16.98
C VAL A 125 3.86 -9.92 -17.40
N ALA A 126 2.90 -10.83 -17.26
CA ALA A 126 3.02 -12.15 -17.85
C ALA A 126 3.27 -11.98 -19.36
N ALA A 127 4.44 -12.45 -19.82
CA ALA A 127 4.85 -12.40 -21.22
C ALA A 127 3.96 -13.29 -22.10
#